data_AF-A0A4S1E5E0-F1
#
_entry.id   AF-A0A4S1E5E0-F1
#
_cell.length_a   1.000
_cell.length_b   1.000
_cell.length_c   1.000
_cell.angle_alpha   90.00
_cell.angle_beta   90.00
_cell.angle_gamma   90.00
#
_symmetry.space_group_name_H-M   'P 1'
#
loop_
_entity.id
_entity.type
_entity.pdbx_description
1 polymer ?
#
loop_
_entity_poly.entity_id
_entity_poly.type
_entity_poly.pdbx_seq_one_letter_code
_entity_poly.pdbx_strand_id
1 'polypeptide(L)'
;YDQAEKDLSKLLAKTRSHSSRVLAGLASARAAHNQGEYQRRDEQFKQVQDEAAKDERLKVAAATAMAEMWLDQGNPQEAVALLQPLQDVNARFLHTTRLLLRAYRQLGQHDQVYELTRLLVRRSAIDRDEALAAIEEAAAARIKAGGIEQFKTVWSDLRADEKTLPIVALAAAQVKAEADEYDDAARILEAAINVRFAPSLIMAYANCTPEHYARRLSKAEEWLRKYPNDADLLAALGQLCLTGQLWGQGEHYLKRSMKIRNDMRIHALLGNLYDGLGRSQDAMRHWQLASAVVVGALPSVRTSRSLPAADTQADPDIVDTAFVPDAVIADPADEQPMAASAADFYSDDPASPTPAVDVITPSSTTPAASSSNDDDEYFDSALPPGVDTNIISDRPDRRVD
;
A
#
# COMPACT_ATOMS: atom_id res chain seq x y z
N TYR A 1 -14.25 19.77 -23.47
CA TYR A 1 -14.08 21.03 -22.70
C TYR A 1 -14.09 22.27 -23.61
N ASP A 2 -13.87 22.07 -24.91
CA ASP A 2 -13.50 23.05 -25.92
C ASP A 2 -14.55 24.14 -26.15
N GLN A 3 -15.84 23.84 -25.94
CA GLN A 3 -16.89 24.85 -26.01
C GLN A 3 -16.76 25.87 -24.87
N ALA A 4 -16.45 25.41 -23.65
CA ALA A 4 -16.21 26.31 -22.52
C ALA A 4 -14.94 27.15 -22.75
N GLU A 5 -13.86 26.56 -23.25
CA GLU A 5 -12.65 27.29 -23.66
C GLU A 5 -12.94 28.37 -24.72
N LYS A 6 -13.71 28.04 -25.76
CA LYS A 6 -14.15 28.97 -26.82
C LYS A 6 -15.05 30.09 -26.30
N ASP A 7 -15.85 29.86 -25.27
CA ASP A 7 -16.73 30.89 -24.70
C ASP A 7 -16.02 31.72 -23.61
N LEU A 8 -15.11 31.13 -22.83
CA LEU A 8 -14.25 31.82 -21.88
C LEU A 8 -13.25 32.75 -22.58
N SER A 9 -12.62 32.32 -23.68
CA SER A 9 -11.75 33.17 -24.49
C SER A 9 -12.49 34.36 -25.14
N LYS A 10 -13.73 34.16 -25.62
CA LYS A 10 -14.63 35.26 -26.05
C LYS A 10 -14.96 36.21 -24.91
N LEU A 11 -15.18 35.71 -23.68
CA LEU A 11 -15.40 36.56 -22.50
C LEU A 11 -14.14 37.35 -22.13
N LEU A 12 -12.96 36.72 -22.19
CA LEU A 12 -11.66 37.35 -21.96
C LEU A 12 -11.47 38.57 -22.90
N ALA A 13 -11.70 38.38 -24.20
CA ALA A 13 -11.60 39.44 -25.21
C ALA A 13 -12.65 40.55 -25.06
N LYS A 14 -13.88 40.23 -24.60
CA LYS A 14 -14.96 41.22 -24.42
C LYS A 14 -14.88 42.00 -23.10
N THR A 15 -14.15 41.50 -22.10
CA THR A 15 -14.23 42.04 -20.74
C THR A 15 -13.21 43.14 -20.45
N ARG A 16 -13.67 44.23 -19.81
CA ARG A 16 -12.86 45.40 -19.42
C ARG A 16 -12.33 45.35 -17.98
N SER A 17 -12.84 44.46 -17.13
CA SER A 17 -12.39 44.28 -15.74
C SER A 17 -11.17 43.34 -15.68
N HIS A 18 -10.05 43.79 -15.09
CA HIS A 18 -8.85 42.97 -14.91
C HIS A 18 -9.11 41.70 -14.09
N SER A 19 -9.86 41.80 -12.98
CA SER A 19 -10.25 40.64 -12.16
C SER A 19 -11.00 39.59 -12.98
N SER A 20 -11.95 40.01 -13.82
CA SER A 20 -12.73 39.11 -14.65
C SER A 20 -11.91 38.50 -15.80
N ARG A 21 -10.89 39.20 -16.32
CA ARG A 21 -9.93 38.64 -17.29
C ARG A 21 -9.07 37.55 -16.64
N VAL A 22 -8.53 37.81 -15.45
CA VAL A 22 -7.76 36.81 -14.68
C VAL A 22 -8.61 35.57 -14.42
N LEU A 23 -9.85 35.71 -13.96
CA LEU A 23 -10.75 34.58 -13.72
C LEU A 23 -11.09 33.80 -15.01
N ALA A 24 -11.40 34.49 -16.11
CA ALA A 24 -11.69 33.83 -17.39
C ALA A 24 -10.46 33.13 -17.97
N GLY A 25 -9.27 33.72 -17.83
CA GLY A 25 -7.99 33.11 -18.25
C GLY A 25 -7.62 31.88 -17.41
N LEU A 26 -7.83 31.91 -16.09
CA LEU A 26 -7.62 30.73 -15.22
C LEU A 26 -8.61 29.60 -15.55
N ALA A 27 -9.87 29.93 -15.82
CA ALA A 27 -10.86 28.95 -16.25
C ALA A 27 -10.51 28.35 -17.63
N SER A 28 -9.96 29.15 -18.54
CA SER A 28 -9.43 28.70 -19.84
C SER A 28 -8.22 27.78 -19.67
N ALA A 29 -7.24 28.17 -18.85
CA ALA A 29 -6.06 27.35 -18.57
C ALA A 29 -6.42 26.01 -17.89
N ARG A 30 -7.44 25.99 -17.02
CA ARG A 30 -7.98 24.76 -16.43
C ARG A 30 -8.72 23.89 -17.45
N ALA A 31 -9.39 24.48 -18.45
CA ALA A 31 -9.95 23.73 -19.57
C ALA A 31 -8.85 23.09 -20.45
N ALA A 32 -7.78 23.82 -20.75
CA ALA A 32 -6.60 23.33 -21.48
C ALA A 32 -5.89 22.20 -20.72
N HIS A 33 -5.69 22.35 -19.41
CA HIS A 33 -5.15 21.30 -18.54
C HIS A 33 -6.01 20.03 -18.60
N ASN A 34 -7.34 20.15 -18.49
CA ASN A 34 -8.27 19.02 -18.59
C ASN A 34 -8.33 18.37 -20.00
N GLN A 35 -7.82 19.03 -21.04
CA GLN A 35 -7.68 18.49 -22.40
C GLN A 35 -6.31 17.79 -22.62
N GLY A 36 -5.35 17.94 -21.70
CA GLY A 36 -3.95 17.54 -21.91
C GLY A 36 -3.08 18.59 -22.63
N GLU A 37 -3.65 19.76 -22.96
CA GLU A 37 -3.03 20.83 -23.77
C GLU A 37 -2.11 21.72 -22.91
N TYR A 38 -1.08 21.13 -22.33
CA TYR A 38 -0.25 21.76 -21.30
C TYR A 38 0.54 22.98 -21.81
N GLN A 39 0.97 22.98 -23.07
CA GLN A 39 1.62 24.15 -23.68
C GLN A 39 0.67 25.36 -23.73
N ARG A 40 -0.60 25.15 -24.12
CA ARG A 40 -1.63 26.20 -24.12
C ARG A 40 -1.98 26.67 -22.71
N ARG A 41 -2.05 25.76 -21.72
CA ARG A 41 -2.20 26.13 -20.30
C ARG A 41 -1.08 27.11 -19.90
N ASP A 42 0.16 26.84 -20.25
CA ASP A 42 1.32 27.62 -19.83
C ASP A 42 1.40 28.99 -20.54
N GLU A 43 1.00 29.06 -21.81
CA GLU A 43 0.82 30.33 -22.54
C GLU A 43 -0.30 31.18 -21.95
N GLN A 44 -1.46 30.59 -21.68
CA GLN A 44 -2.61 31.26 -21.06
C GLN A 44 -2.28 31.71 -19.64
N PHE A 45 -1.51 30.92 -18.87
CA PHE A 45 -1.08 31.28 -17.52
C PHE A 45 -0.15 32.49 -17.51
N LYS A 46 0.80 32.61 -18.45
CA LYS A 46 1.67 33.81 -18.57
C LYS A 46 0.83 35.08 -18.76
N GLN A 47 -0.13 35.06 -19.68
CA GLN A 47 -1.05 36.18 -19.92
C GLN A 47 -1.88 36.54 -18.67
N VAL A 48 -2.30 35.52 -17.91
CA VAL A 48 -2.97 35.73 -16.60
C VAL A 48 -2.02 36.34 -15.58
N GLN A 49 -0.77 35.89 -15.51
CA GLN A 49 0.23 36.35 -14.55
C GLN A 49 0.54 37.85 -14.73
N ASP A 50 0.65 38.33 -15.96
CA ASP A 50 0.87 39.74 -16.30
C ASP A 50 -0.31 40.65 -15.91
N GLU A 51 -1.55 40.19 -16.10
CA GLU A 51 -2.74 40.91 -15.64
C GLU A 51 -2.93 40.84 -14.12
N ALA A 52 -2.57 39.71 -13.50
CA ALA A 52 -2.67 39.46 -12.06
C ALA A 52 -1.57 40.18 -11.24
N ALA A 53 -0.42 40.53 -11.83
CA ALA A 53 0.68 41.22 -11.16
C ALA A 53 0.30 42.57 -10.53
N LYS A 54 -0.86 43.13 -10.89
CA LYS A 54 -1.40 44.42 -10.45
C LYS A 54 -2.16 44.36 -9.11
N ASP A 55 -2.51 43.17 -8.62
CA ASP A 55 -3.23 42.96 -7.36
C ASP A 55 -2.67 41.71 -6.66
N GLU A 56 -2.16 41.85 -5.43
CA GLU A 56 -1.63 40.75 -4.60
C GLU A 56 -2.61 39.57 -4.51
N ARG A 57 -3.92 39.84 -4.40
CA ARG A 57 -4.95 38.81 -4.27
C ARG A 57 -5.14 38.03 -5.56
N LEU A 58 -5.10 38.71 -6.71
CA LEU A 58 -5.16 38.05 -8.02
C LEU A 58 -3.89 37.26 -8.30
N LYS A 59 -2.72 37.80 -7.93
CA LYS A 59 -1.43 37.08 -8.02
C LYS A 59 -1.46 35.79 -7.22
N VAL A 60 -1.94 35.81 -5.98
CA VAL A 60 -2.07 34.61 -5.15
C VAL A 60 -3.10 33.63 -5.72
N ALA A 61 -4.29 34.10 -6.13
CA ALA A 61 -5.33 33.24 -6.69
C ALA A 61 -4.86 32.52 -7.97
N ALA A 62 -4.23 33.25 -8.89
CA ALA A 62 -3.66 32.69 -10.12
C ALA A 62 -2.55 31.66 -9.81
N ALA A 63 -1.68 31.97 -8.85
CA ALA A 63 -0.64 31.05 -8.43
C ALA A 63 -1.21 29.75 -7.82
N THR A 64 -2.19 29.84 -6.91
CA THR A 64 -2.81 28.65 -6.32
C THR A 64 -3.48 27.75 -7.37
N ALA A 65 -4.16 28.33 -8.35
CA ALA A 65 -4.77 27.56 -9.44
C ALA A 65 -3.73 26.88 -10.36
N MET A 66 -2.58 27.52 -10.60
CA MET A 66 -1.50 26.91 -11.37
C MET A 66 -0.80 25.78 -10.60
N ALA A 67 -0.59 25.97 -9.29
CA ALA A 67 -0.02 24.94 -8.44
C ALA A 67 -0.90 23.68 -8.32
N GLU A 68 -2.23 23.83 -8.26
CA GLU A 68 -3.17 22.69 -8.41
C GLU A 68 -2.86 21.90 -9.69
N MET A 69 -2.81 22.57 -10.84
CA MET A 69 -2.58 21.95 -12.15
C MET A 69 -1.16 21.34 -12.30
N TRP A 70 -0.17 21.79 -11.55
CA TRP A 70 1.16 21.15 -11.47
C TRP A 70 1.15 19.91 -10.55
N LEU A 71 0.47 19.97 -9.40
CA LEU A 71 0.38 18.86 -8.45
C LEU A 71 -0.48 17.69 -8.95
N ASP A 72 -1.48 17.99 -9.78
CA ASP A 72 -2.31 17.01 -10.49
C ASP A 72 -1.58 16.35 -11.67
N GLN A 73 -0.51 16.97 -12.18
CA GLN A 73 0.44 16.38 -13.15
C GLN A 73 1.59 15.58 -12.49
N GLY A 74 1.72 15.62 -11.16
CA GLY A 74 2.87 15.03 -10.48
C GLY A 74 4.16 15.85 -10.62
N ASN A 75 4.06 17.17 -10.84
CA ASN A 75 5.18 18.12 -10.93
C ASN A 75 5.27 19.03 -9.68
N PRO A 76 5.52 18.49 -8.46
CA PRO A 76 5.51 19.28 -7.23
C PRO A 76 6.63 20.31 -7.12
N GLN A 77 7.73 20.18 -7.87
CA GLN A 77 8.85 21.13 -7.85
C GLN A 77 8.40 22.52 -8.33
N GLU A 78 7.70 22.58 -9.46
CA GLU A 78 7.11 23.82 -10.00
C GLU A 78 6.06 24.41 -9.05
N ALA A 79 5.26 23.55 -8.42
CA ALA A 79 4.28 23.98 -7.41
C ALA A 79 4.96 24.61 -6.18
N VAL A 80 6.05 24.04 -5.66
CA VAL A 80 6.82 24.64 -4.55
C VAL A 80 7.45 25.95 -4.99
N ALA A 81 8.16 26.00 -6.13
CA ALA A 81 8.83 27.19 -6.61
C ALA A 81 7.89 28.41 -6.77
N LEU A 82 6.64 28.13 -7.13
CA LEU A 82 5.59 29.12 -7.38
C LEU A 82 4.77 29.48 -6.11
N LEU A 83 4.60 28.56 -5.15
CA LEU A 83 3.87 28.81 -3.90
C LEU A 83 4.75 29.35 -2.76
N GLN A 84 6.01 28.91 -2.66
CA GLN A 84 6.90 29.24 -1.54
C GLN A 84 7.06 30.76 -1.33
N PRO A 85 7.32 31.60 -2.35
CA PRO A 85 7.47 33.04 -2.16
C PRO A 85 6.18 33.74 -1.68
N LEU A 86 5.02 33.13 -1.92
CA LEU A 86 3.73 33.65 -1.46
C LEU A 86 3.44 33.25 -0.01
N GLN A 87 3.87 32.04 0.39
CA GLN A 87 3.84 31.59 1.78
C GLN A 87 4.77 32.43 2.66
N ASP A 88 5.98 32.74 2.18
CA ASP A 88 6.97 33.56 2.89
C ASP A 88 6.51 35.01 3.08
N VAL A 89 5.91 35.62 2.03
CA VAL A 89 5.37 36.99 2.11
C VAL A 89 4.08 37.05 2.95
N ASN A 90 3.17 36.09 2.80
CA ASN A 90 1.85 36.15 3.41
C ASN A 90 1.28 34.76 3.72
N ALA A 91 1.82 34.10 4.74
CA ALA A 91 1.39 32.79 5.22
C ALA A 91 -0.09 32.68 5.65
N ARG A 92 -0.93 33.73 5.50
CA ARG A 92 -2.36 33.71 5.87
C ARG A 92 -3.21 32.86 4.92
N PHE A 93 -2.74 32.61 3.70
CA PHE A 93 -3.49 31.85 2.69
C PHE A 93 -3.43 30.34 2.95
N LEU A 94 -4.34 29.85 3.80
CA LEU A 94 -4.40 28.44 4.24
C LEU A 94 -4.44 27.43 3.08
N HIS A 95 -5.07 27.78 1.95
CA HIS A 95 -5.11 26.92 0.76
C HIS A 95 -3.74 26.77 0.10
N THR A 96 -3.00 27.88 -0.06
CA THR A 96 -1.59 27.89 -0.48
C THR A 96 -0.75 26.96 0.41
N THR A 97 -0.95 27.03 1.73
CA THR A 97 -0.25 26.17 2.69
C THR A 97 -0.61 24.68 2.55
N ARG A 98 -1.88 24.34 2.26
CA ARG A 98 -2.31 22.95 1.97
C ARG A 98 -1.71 22.40 0.68
N LEU A 99 -1.69 23.21 -0.39
CA LEU A 99 -1.08 22.82 -1.66
C LEU A 99 0.44 22.62 -1.49
N LEU A 100 1.10 23.49 -0.73
CA LEU A 100 2.51 23.38 -0.38
C LEU A 100 2.79 22.11 0.46
N LEU A 101 1.93 21.76 1.40
CA LEU A 101 1.99 20.48 2.15
C LEU A 101 1.85 19.26 1.21
N ARG A 102 0.88 19.28 0.28
CA ARG A 102 0.73 18.23 -0.76
C ARG A 102 1.99 18.11 -1.62
N ALA A 103 2.59 19.24 -2.02
CA ALA A 103 3.81 19.28 -2.80
C ALA A 103 5.00 18.65 -2.04
N TYR A 104 5.22 19.03 -0.78
CA TYR A 104 6.30 18.47 0.02
C TYR A 104 6.09 17.00 0.41
N ARG A 105 4.85 16.52 0.55
CA ARG A 105 4.57 15.07 0.67
C ARG A 105 4.93 14.32 -0.62
N GLN A 106 4.59 14.84 -1.80
CA GLN A 106 5.01 14.26 -3.09
C GLN A 106 6.55 14.30 -3.30
N LEU A 107 7.25 15.27 -2.70
CA LEU A 107 8.72 15.39 -2.75
C LEU A 107 9.49 14.62 -1.67
N GLY A 108 8.81 13.99 -0.70
CA GLY A 108 9.47 13.36 0.45
C GLY A 108 10.21 14.34 1.38
N GLN A 109 9.86 15.63 1.39
CA GLN A 109 10.55 16.64 2.23
C GLN A 109 9.95 16.70 3.64
N HIS A 110 10.20 15.65 4.42
CA HIS A 110 9.51 15.36 5.67
C HIS A 110 9.62 16.46 6.75
N ASP A 111 10.73 17.21 6.83
CA ASP A 111 10.83 18.36 7.75
C ASP A 111 9.81 19.46 7.43
N GLN A 112 9.62 19.78 6.15
CA GLN A 112 8.65 20.78 5.71
C GLN A 112 7.21 20.28 5.90
N VAL A 113 6.96 18.99 5.62
CA VAL A 113 5.66 18.35 5.88
C VAL A 113 5.28 18.46 7.36
N TYR A 114 6.21 18.18 8.27
CA TYR A 114 5.99 18.25 9.72
C TYR A 114 5.68 19.68 10.20
N GLU A 115 6.51 20.67 9.84
CA GLU A 115 6.28 22.06 10.29
C GLU A 115 5.04 22.72 9.68
N LEU A 116 4.76 22.48 8.40
CA LEU A 116 3.54 22.99 7.75
C LEU A 116 2.28 22.36 8.32
N THR A 117 2.30 21.05 8.65
CA THR A 117 1.17 20.39 9.30
C THR A 117 0.92 20.98 10.69
N ARG A 118 1.97 21.19 11.50
CA ARG A 118 1.86 21.89 12.80
C ARG A 118 1.38 23.33 12.66
N LEU A 119 1.68 24.03 11.56
CA LEU A 119 1.16 25.37 11.26
C LEU A 119 -0.33 25.33 10.91
N LEU A 120 -0.77 24.36 10.09
CA LEU A 120 -2.17 24.17 9.72
C LEU A 120 -3.04 23.77 10.93
N VAL A 121 -2.57 22.84 11.77
CA VAL A 121 -3.27 22.43 13.02
C VAL A 121 -3.45 23.62 13.96
N ARG A 122 -2.42 24.45 14.16
CA ARG A 122 -2.49 25.68 14.98
C ARG A 122 -3.52 26.71 14.48
N ARG A 123 -4.07 26.54 13.28
CA ARG A 123 -5.04 27.45 12.65
C ARG A 123 -6.37 26.76 12.29
N SER A 124 -6.60 25.54 12.79
CA SER A 124 -7.77 24.71 12.46
C SER A 124 -7.97 24.57 10.93
N ALA A 125 -6.87 24.51 10.19
CA ALA A 125 -6.83 24.63 8.74
C ALA A 125 -6.71 23.29 8.01
N ILE A 126 -6.77 22.18 8.74
CA ILE A 126 -6.66 20.79 8.28
C ILE A 126 -7.51 19.94 9.24
N ASP A 127 -7.99 18.78 8.81
CA ASP A 127 -8.65 17.86 9.74
C ASP A 127 -7.64 17.30 10.77
N ARG A 128 -8.13 16.91 11.95
CA ARG A 128 -7.27 16.38 13.03
C ARG A 128 -6.62 15.06 12.61
N ASP A 129 -7.36 14.15 11.98
CA ASP A 129 -6.88 12.80 11.69
C ASP A 129 -5.98 12.80 10.44
N GLU A 130 -6.30 13.64 9.44
CA GLU A 130 -5.39 13.94 8.32
C GLU A 130 -4.06 14.50 8.80
N ALA A 131 -4.09 15.45 9.75
CA ALA A 131 -2.88 16.05 10.31
C ALA A 131 -2.08 15.07 11.18
N LEU A 132 -2.73 14.23 11.98
CA LEU A 132 -2.04 13.20 12.76
C LEU A 132 -1.35 12.19 11.85
N ALA A 133 -1.99 11.74 10.76
CA ALA A 133 -1.36 10.86 9.77
C ALA A 133 -0.16 11.53 9.07
N ALA A 134 -0.28 12.79 8.65
CA ALA A 134 0.83 13.52 8.02
C ALA A 134 2.00 13.80 9.00
N ILE A 135 1.72 14.04 10.28
CA ILE A 135 2.75 14.13 11.34
C ILE A 135 3.38 12.75 11.60
N GLU A 136 2.59 11.69 11.66
CA GLU A 136 3.06 10.31 11.89
C GLU A 136 4.03 9.85 10.79
N GLU A 137 3.65 10.02 9.51
CA GLU A 137 4.51 9.76 8.35
C GLU A 137 5.82 10.57 8.40
N ALA A 138 5.70 11.89 8.60
CA ALA A 138 6.85 12.79 8.56
C ALA A 138 7.82 12.59 9.73
N ALA A 139 7.32 12.44 10.94
CA ALA A 139 8.14 12.20 12.13
C ALA A 139 8.87 10.86 12.06
N ALA A 140 8.21 9.79 11.61
CA ALA A 140 8.84 8.49 11.43
C ALA A 140 9.96 8.53 10.37
N ALA A 141 9.76 9.26 9.27
CA ALA A 141 10.77 9.43 8.23
C ALA A 141 11.95 10.30 8.70
N ARG A 142 11.70 11.41 9.43
CA ARG A 142 12.75 12.25 10.04
C ARG A 142 13.64 11.45 11.00
N ILE A 143 13.04 10.60 11.83
CA ILE A 143 13.77 9.70 12.74
C ILE A 143 14.68 8.74 11.97
N LYS A 144 14.16 8.10 10.91
CA LYS A 144 14.93 7.16 10.08
C LYS A 144 16.08 7.84 9.31
N ALA A 145 15.82 9.01 8.73
CA ALA A 145 16.84 9.77 8.00
C ALA A 145 17.95 10.33 8.91
N GLY A 146 17.61 10.71 10.14
CA GLY A 146 18.55 11.25 11.12
C GLY A 146 19.41 10.20 11.86
N GLY A 147 18.98 8.94 11.85
CA GLY A 147 19.66 7.84 12.55
C GLY A 147 19.83 8.09 14.05
N ILE A 148 20.75 7.35 14.68
CA ILE A 148 21.01 7.49 16.12
C ILE A 148 21.62 8.84 16.50
N GLU A 149 22.44 9.41 15.62
CA GLU A 149 23.13 10.71 15.81
C GLU A 149 22.14 11.86 16.02
N GLN A 150 21.16 12.00 15.11
CA GLN A 150 20.17 13.07 15.19
C GLN A 150 18.94 12.68 16.02
N PHE A 151 18.82 11.42 16.46
CA PHE A 151 17.69 10.90 17.23
C PHE A 151 17.32 11.81 18.41
N LYS A 152 18.30 12.25 19.19
CA LYS A 152 18.06 13.11 20.38
C LYS A 152 17.44 14.46 20.02
N THR A 153 17.79 15.02 18.86
CA THR A 153 17.23 16.28 18.34
C THR A 153 15.80 16.08 17.83
N VAL A 154 15.58 15.10 16.94
CA VAL A 154 14.25 14.83 16.37
C VAL A 154 13.27 14.37 17.47
N TRP A 155 13.73 13.54 18.40
CA TRP A 155 12.93 13.05 19.53
C TRP A 155 12.68 14.11 20.61
N SER A 156 13.40 15.25 20.65
CA SER A 156 13.08 16.33 21.60
C SER A 156 12.06 17.34 21.05
N ASP A 157 11.99 17.52 19.73
CA ASP A 157 10.98 18.33 19.03
C ASP A 157 9.55 17.72 19.11
N LEU A 158 9.45 16.39 19.08
CA LEU A 158 8.17 15.66 19.14
C LEU A 158 7.46 15.78 20.51
N ARG A 159 6.15 16.00 20.49
CA ARG A 159 5.27 16.01 21.68
C ARG A 159 5.07 14.62 22.25
N ALA A 160 4.55 14.54 23.48
CA ALA A 160 4.23 13.27 24.13
C ALA A 160 3.25 12.42 23.30
N ASP A 161 2.15 13.03 22.84
CA ASP A 161 1.13 12.39 22.01
C ASP A 161 1.71 11.89 20.67
N GLU A 162 2.61 12.68 20.07
CA GLU A 162 3.27 12.39 18.79
C GLU A 162 4.27 11.22 18.90
N LYS A 163 4.92 11.05 20.06
CA LYS A 163 5.84 9.93 20.36
C LYS A 163 5.15 8.58 20.51
N THR A 164 3.87 8.57 20.84
CA THR A 164 3.06 7.35 21.01
C THR A 164 2.34 6.89 19.74
N LEU A 165 2.48 7.64 18.64
CA LEU A 165 1.96 7.26 17.32
C LEU A 165 2.68 5.99 16.82
N PRO A 166 1.96 4.93 16.38
CA PRO A 166 2.55 3.63 16.04
C PRO A 166 3.76 3.67 15.10
N ILE A 167 3.70 4.39 13.97
CA ILE A 167 4.77 4.40 12.98
C ILE A 167 5.99 5.19 13.50
N VAL A 168 5.75 6.24 14.30
CA VAL A 168 6.81 7.01 15.00
C VAL A 168 7.53 6.15 16.03
N ALA A 169 6.77 5.42 16.86
CA ALA A 169 7.32 4.51 17.86
C ALA A 169 8.07 3.32 17.23
N LEU A 170 7.59 2.79 16.10
CA LEU A 170 8.29 1.76 15.32
C LEU A 170 9.61 2.28 14.76
N ALA A 171 9.63 3.47 14.14
CA ALA A 171 10.83 4.08 13.63
C ALA A 171 11.86 4.35 14.74
N ALA A 172 11.41 4.86 15.89
CA ALA A 172 12.26 5.13 17.04
C ALA A 172 12.83 3.86 17.68
N ALA A 173 12.02 2.82 17.82
CA ALA A 173 12.47 1.53 18.34
C ALA A 173 13.43 0.80 17.38
N GLN A 174 13.24 0.94 16.06
CA GLN A 174 14.17 0.44 15.04
C GLN A 174 15.54 1.13 15.20
N VAL A 175 15.61 2.46 15.15
CA VAL A 175 16.87 3.23 15.29
C VAL A 175 17.58 2.96 16.62
N LYS A 176 16.83 2.65 17.69
CA LYS A 176 17.40 2.25 18.98
C LYS A 176 17.92 0.82 19.01
N ALA A 177 17.25 -0.13 18.35
CA ALA A 177 17.74 -1.49 18.20
C ALA A 177 19.00 -1.55 17.30
N GLU A 178 19.07 -0.73 16.26
CA GLU A 178 20.24 -0.57 15.37
C GLU A 178 21.46 0.06 16.09
N ALA A 179 21.27 0.58 17.30
CA ALA A 179 22.32 1.11 18.19
C ALA A 179 22.51 0.24 19.47
N ASP A 180 22.00 -0.99 19.46
CA ASP A 180 21.98 -1.94 20.58
C ASP A 180 21.28 -1.44 21.89
N GLU A 181 20.53 -0.34 21.84
CA GLU A 181 19.75 0.21 22.95
C GLU A 181 18.39 -0.51 23.14
N TYR A 182 18.41 -1.86 23.17
CA TYR A 182 17.20 -2.70 23.16
C TYR A 182 16.24 -2.47 24.35
N ASP A 183 16.73 -2.01 25.50
CA ASP A 183 15.90 -1.68 26.65
C ASP A 183 15.14 -0.35 26.50
N ASP A 184 15.68 0.61 25.74
CA ASP A 184 14.99 1.86 25.40
C ASP A 184 14.05 1.69 24.20
N ALA A 185 14.44 0.88 23.21
CA ALA A 185 13.51 0.41 22.18
C ALA A 185 12.27 -0.29 22.81
N ALA A 186 12.48 -1.12 23.84
CA ALA A 186 11.39 -1.75 24.59
C ALA A 186 10.50 -0.72 25.30
N ARG A 187 11.07 0.27 26.00
CA ARG A 187 10.31 1.33 26.70
C ARG A 187 9.46 2.17 25.74
N ILE A 188 9.99 2.51 24.56
CA ILE A 188 9.27 3.28 23.53
C ILE A 188 8.07 2.49 23.00
N LEU A 189 8.25 1.20 22.69
CA LEU A 189 7.15 0.33 22.26
C LEU A 189 6.13 0.08 23.39
N GLU A 190 6.58 -0.15 24.62
CA GLU A 190 5.70 -0.26 25.80
C GLU A 190 4.82 0.98 25.98
N ALA A 191 5.37 2.19 25.80
CA ALA A 191 4.60 3.44 25.87
C ALA A 191 3.53 3.54 24.77
N ALA A 192 3.89 3.23 23.52
CA ALA A 192 2.95 3.27 22.40
C ALA A 192 1.85 2.19 22.50
N ILE A 193 2.20 0.95 22.87
CA ILE A 193 1.25 -0.17 23.03
C ILE A 193 0.21 0.12 24.12
N ASN A 194 0.59 0.82 25.19
CA ASN A 194 -0.33 1.23 26.25
C ASN A 194 -1.33 2.31 25.80
N VAL A 195 -1.03 3.09 24.76
CA VAL A 195 -1.95 4.09 24.18
C VAL A 195 -2.79 3.48 23.05
N ARG A 196 -2.16 2.72 22.14
CA ARG A 196 -2.82 2.06 21.01
C ARG A 196 -2.26 0.66 20.82
N PHE A 197 -3.03 -0.34 21.26
CA PHE A 197 -2.71 -1.75 21.06
C PHE A 197 -2.80 -2.10 19.56
N ALA A 198 -1.65 -2.22 18.89
CA ALA A 198 -1.56 -2.42 17.45
C ALA A 198 -0.63 -3.60 17.10
N PRO A 199 -1.04 -4.52 16.20
CA PRO A 199 -0.24 -5.69 15.83
C PRO A 199 1.22 -5.38 15.45
N SER A 200 1.46 -4.32 14.67
CA SER A 200 2.80 -3.93 14.24
C SER A 200 3.74 -3.59 15.40
N LEU A 201 3.26 -2.87 16.42
CA LEU A 201 4.03 -2.55 17.64
C LEU A 201 4.36 -3.81 18.44
N ILE A 202 3.38 -4.69 18.62
CA ILE A 202 3.50 -5.95 19.38
C ILE A 202 4.50 -6.89 18.67
N MET A 203 4.43 -6.97 17.35
CA MET A 203 5.31 -7.78 16.52
C MET A 203 6.74 -7.22 16.42
N ALA A 204 6.92 -5.91 16.57
CA ALA A 204 8.25 -5.30 16.75
C ALA A 204 8.79 -5.48 18.18
N TYR A 205 7.93 -5.49 19.20
CA TYR A 205 8.33 -5.76 20.58
C TYR A 205 8.85 -7.19 20.78
N ALA A 206 8.33 -8.15 20.00
CA ALA A 206 8.85 -9.51 19.94
C ALA A 206 10.25 -9.65 19.29
N ASN A 207 10.72 -8.62 18.56
CA ASN A 207 12.05 -8.61 17.98
C ASN A 207 13.05 -8.11 19.05
N CYS A 208 13.75 -9.06 19.71
CA CYS A 208 14.83 -8.78 20.64
C CYS A 208 15.92 -9.86 20.56
N THR A 209 17.08 -9.55 21.12
CA THR A 209 18.18 -10.50 21.32
C THR A 209 17.91 -11.42 22.54
N PRO A 210 18.67 -12.51 22.72
CA PRO A 210 18.50 -13.45 23.84
C PRO A 210 18.77 -12.87 25.24
N GLU A 211 19.38 -11.71 25.36
CA GLU A 211 19.65 -11.07 26.67
C GLU A 211 18.39 -10.39 27.22
N HIS A 212 17.52 -9.85 26.35
CA HIS A 212 16.39 -9.01 26.75
C HIS A 212 15.03 -9.73 26.76
N TYR A 213 14.94 -10.99 26.27
CA TYR A 213 13.64 -11.66 26.08
C TYR A 213 12.83 -11.81 27.39
N ALA A 214 13.48 -12.12 28.51
CA ALA A 214 12.78 -12.48 29.76
C ALA A 214 11.95 -11.32 30.33
N ARG A 215 12.48 -10.08 30.24
CA ARG A 215 11.75 -8.86 30.61
C ARG A 215 10.56 -8.63 29.68
N ARG A 216 10.76 -8.77 28.37
CA ARG A 216 9.71 -8.56 27.36
C ARG A 216 8.60 -9.61 27.44
N LEU A 217 8.95 -10.88 27.65
CA LEU A 217 8.01 -11.99 27.84
C LEU A 217 7.09 -11.73 29.05
N SER A 218 7.68 -11.36 30.19
CA SER A 218 6.93 -11.03 31.42
C SER A 218 5.90 -9.91 31.19
N LYS A 219 6.25 -8.89 30.41
CA LYS A 219 5.34 -7.77 30.05
C LYS A 219 4.28 -8.17 29.02
N ALA A 220 4.62 -8.99 28.03
CA ALA A 220 3.65 -9.51 27.07
C ALA A 220 2.62 -10.45 27.75
N GLU A 221 3.01 -11.19 28.80
CA GLU A 221 2.07 -11.99 29.61
C GLU A 221 1.13 -11.13 30.46
N GLU A 222 1.53 -9.93 30.90
CA GLU A 222 0.60 -8.95 31.49
C GLU A 222 -0.44 -8.47 30.48
N TRP A 223 -0.05 -8.25 29.22
CA TRP A 223 -0.98 -7.90 28.15
C TRP A 223 -1.93 -9.06 27.79
N LEU A 224 -1.47 -10.32 27.86
CA LEU A 224 -2.31 -11.49 27.58
C LEU A 224 -3.49 -11.63 28.54
N ARG A 225 -3.37 -11.13 29.78
CA ARG A 225 -4.48 -11.09 30.74
C ARG A 225 -5.59 -10.12 30.32
N LYS A 226 -5.28 -9.10 29.51
CA LYS A 226 -6.23 -8.14 28.94
C LYS A 226 -6.75 -8.61 27.56
N TYR A 227 -5.87 -9.18 26.75
CA TYR A 227 -6.14 -9.58 25.36
C TYR A 227 -5.89 -11.09 25.15
N PRO A 228 -6.66 -11.98 25.80
CA PRO A 228 -6.34 -13.41 25.88
C PRO A 228 -6.41 -14.14 24.53
N ASN A 229 -7.24 -13.66 23.61
CA ASN A 229 -7.49 -14.28 22.31
C ASN A 229 -6.99 -13.41 21.13
N ASP A 230 -6.03 -12.51 21.38
CA ASP A 230 -5.37 -11.76 20.31
C ASP A 230 -4.30 -12.64 19.63
N ALA A 231 -4.44 -12.85 18.32
CA ALA A 231 -3.58 -13.76 17.57
C ALA A 231 -2.15 -13.20 17.41
N ASP A 232 -1.98 -11.89 17.25
CA ASP A 232 -0.68 -11.25 17.06
C ASP A 232 0.11 -11.19 18.37
N LEU A 233 -0.56 -10.96 19.51
CA LEU A 233 0.05 -11.08 20.83
C LEU A 233 0.48 -12.52 21.13
N LEU A 234 -0.35 -13.52 20.79
CA LEU A 234 0.02 -14.93 20.95
C LEU A 234 1.18 -15.33 20.03
N ALA A 235 1.28 -14.76 18.83
CA ALA A 235 2.42 -14.95 17.94
C ALA A 235 3.70 -14.27 18.47
N ALA A 236 3.59 -13.07 19.04
CA ALA A 236 4.68 -12.35 19.69
C ALA A 236 5.21 -13.08 20.93
N LEU A 237 4.32 -13.59 21.78
CA LEU A 237 4.67 -14.45 22.91
C LEU A 237 5.37 -15.72 22.45
N GLY A 238 4.84 -16.38 21.43
CA GLY A 238 5.48 -17.52 20.78
C GLY A 238 6.91 -17.21 20.35
N GLN A 239 7.11 -16.10 19.62
CA GLN A 239 8.43 -15.65 19.17
C GLN A 239 9.39 -15.32 20.33
N LEU A 240 8.92 -14.64 21.38
CA LEU A 240 9.73 -14.37 22.59
C LEU A 240 10.13 -15.67 23.31
N CYS A 241 9.26 -16.68 23.33
CA CYS A 241 9.60 -18.02 23.81
C CYS A 241 10.63 -18.73 22.91
N LEU A 242 10.61 -18.56 21.58
CA LEU A 242 11.67 -19.07 20.70
C LEU A 242 13.02 -18.40 21.01
N THR A 243 13.07 -17.06 21.13
CA THR A 243 14.28 -16.32 21.49
C THR A 243 14.85 -16.78 22.85
N GLY A 244 13.98 -17.13 23.81
CA GLY A 244 14.36 -17.69 25.10
C GLY A 244 14.54 -19.21 25.15
N GLN A 245 14.44 -19.93 24.02
CA GLN A 245 14.48 -21.40 23.91
C GLN A 245 13.44 -22.14 24.78
N LEU A 246 12.33 -21.48 25.12
CA LEU A 246 11.21 -22.00 25.92
C LEU A 246 10.22 -22.79 25.05
N TRP A 247 10.72 -23.80 24.34
CA TRP A 247 10.03 -24.49 23.25
C TRP A 247 8.59 -24.91 23.56
N GLY A 248 8.34 -25.57 24.71
CA GLY A 248 6.99 -26.05 25.06
C GLY A 248 5.94 -24.94 25.23
N GLN A 249 6.33 -23.79 25.78
CA GLN A 249 5.43 -22.63 25.90
C GLN A 249 5.27 -21.90 24.56
N GLY A 250 6.35 -21.80 23.77
CA GLY A 250 6.30 -21.29 22.41
C GLY A 250 5.33 -22.09 21.52
N GLU A 251 5.43 -23.42 21.55
CA GLU A 251 4.55 -24.33 20.80
C GLU A 251 3.08 -24.15 21.23
N HIS A 252 2.83 -24.00 22.53
CA HIS A 252 1.50 -23.76 23.08
C HIS A 252 0.90 -22.40 22.64
N TYR A 253 1.64 -21.30 22.78
CA TYR A 253 1.18 -19.97 22.35
C TYR A 253 0.96 -19.90 20.83
N LEU A 254 1.87 -20.45 20.03
CA LEU A 254 1.74 -20.48 18.57
C LEU A 254 0.57 -21.36 18.10
N LYS A 255 0.37 -22.54 18.70
CA LYS A 255 -0.81 -23.38 18.40
C LYS A 255 -2.12 -22.74 18.83
N ARG A 256 -2.12 -21.87 19.86
CA ARG A 256 -3.30 -21.08 20.24
C ARG A 256 -3.55 -19.95 19.24
N SER A 257 -2.51 -19.26 18.78
CA SER A 257 -2.61 -18.24 17.72
C SER A 257 -3.17 -18.84 16.42
N MET A 258 -2.60 -19.98 15.97
CA MET A 258 -2.99 -20.70 14.75
C MET A 258 -4.47 -21.13 14.72
N LYS A 259 -5.08 -21.40 15.90
CA LYS A 259 -6.51 -21.71 16.04
C LYS A 259 -7.43 -20.50 15.87
N ILE A 260 -6.89 -19.28 15.95
CA ILE A 260 -7.64 -18.02 15.89
C ILE A 260 -7.44 -17.37 14.51
N ARG A 261 -6.19 -17.30 14.03
CA ARG A 261 -5.85 -16.89 12.66
C ARG A 261 -4.81 -17.88 12.11
N ASN A 262 -5.07 -18.44 10.94
CA ASN A 262 -4.06 -19.24 10.23
C ASN A 262 -3.26 -18.32 9.30
N ASP A 263 -1.95 -18.24 9.50
CA ASP A 263 -1.09 -17.18 8.97
C ASP A 263 0.30 -17.74 8.63
N MET A 264 0.90 -17.26 7.53
CA MET A 264 2.28 -17.56 7.14
C MET A 264 3.26 -17.37 8.32
N ARG A 265 3.13 -16.28 9.09
CA ARG A 265 4.06 -15.99 10.20
C ARG A 265 3.99 -17.06 11.29
N ILE A 266 2.80 -17.55 11.60
CA ILE A 266 2.61 -18.56 12.65
C ILE A 266 3.14 -19.92 12.17
N HIS A 267 2.95 -20.26 10.90
CA HIS A 267 3.57 -21.44 10.30
C HIS A 267 5.11 -21.34 10.30
N ALA A 268 5.69 -20.21 9.91
CA ALA A 268 7.14 -20.01 9.92
C ALA A 268 7.75 -20.06 11.33
N LEU A 269 7.07 -19.49 12.34
CA LEU A 269 7.51 -19.60 13.74
C LEU A 269 7.42 -21.05 14.26
N LEU A 270 6.38 -21.82 13.88
CA LEU A 270 6.30 -23.24 14.21
C LEU A 270 7.34 -24.08 13.45
N GLY A 271 7.70 -23.71 12.21
CA GLY A 271 8.80 -24.31 11.45
C GLY A 271 10.13 -24.20 12.22
N ASN A 272 10.56 -22.97 12.50
CA ASN A 272 11.76 -22.69 13.31
C ASN A 272 11.76 -23.41 14.67
N LEU A 273 10.62 -23.48 15.34
CA LEU A 273 10.49 -24.19 16.62
C LEU A 273 10.72 -25.70 16.48
N TYR A 274 10.16 -26.33 15.43
CA TYR A 274 10.36 -27.76 15.21
C TYR A 274 11.76 -28.08 14.68
N ASP A 275 12.38 -27.19 13.89
CA ASP A 275 13.80 -27.31 13.51
C ASP A 275 14.71 -27.23 14.73
N GLY A 276 14.48 -26.27 15.65
CA GLY A 276 15.18 -26.18 16.94
C GLY A 276 14.99 -27.38 17.86
N LEU A 277 13.90 -28.15 17.68
CA LEU A 277 13.64 -29.43 18.35
C LEU A 277 14.10 -30.68 17.56
N GLY A 278 14.73 -30.51 16.39
CA GLY A 278 15.15 -31.60 15.52
C GLY A 278 14.01 -32.37 14.82
N ARG A 279 12.77 -31.86 14.89
CA ARG A 279 11.55 -32.46 14.33
C ARG A 279 11.36 -32.08 12.86
N SER A 280 12.36 -32.39 12.03
CA SER A 280 12.47 -31.97 10.63
C SER A 280 11.23 -32.25 9.77
N GLN A 281 10.51 -33.36 9.99
CA GLN A 281 9.27 -33.66 9.24
C GLN A 281 8.11 -32.70 9.58
N ASP A 282 7.98 -32.31 10.86
CA ASP A 282 6.97 -31.35 11.29
C ASP A 282 7.35 -29.93 10.88
N ALA A 283 8.64 -29.59 10.98
CA ALA A 283 9.16 -28.32 10.47
C ALA A 283 8.91 -28.17 8.97
N MET A 284 9.29 -29.16 8.17
CA MET A 284 9.04 -29.22 6.71
C MET A 284 7.55 -29.05 6.38
N ARG A 285 6.64 -29.72 7.11
CA ARG A 285 5.19 -29.51 6.93
C ARG A 285 4.79 -28.07 7.20
N HIS A 286 5.32 -27.46 8.26
CA HIS A 286 5.01 -26.06 8.60
C HIS A 286 5.61 -25.07 7.58
N TRP A 287 6.80 -25.32 7.05
CA TRP A 287 7.37 -24.53 5.95
C TRP A 287 6.57 -24.64 4.65
N GLN A 288 6.09 -25.83 4.30
CA GLN A 288 5.18 -26.06 3.16
C GLN A 288 3.82 -25.35 3.34
N LEU A 289 3.28 -25.32 4.56
CA LEU A 289 2.06 -24.56 4.85
C LEU A 289 2.29 -23.05 4.81
N ALA A 290 3.46 -22.56 5.26
CA ALA A 290 3.81 -21.15 5.16
C ALA A 290 3.89 -20.67 3.70
N SER A 291 4.49 -21.45 2.80
CA SER A 291 4.56 -21.10 1.37
C SER A 291 3.21 -21.27 0.66
N ALA A 292 2.41 -22.28 0.99
CA ALA A 292 1.06 -22.47 0.45
C ALA A 292 0.10 -21.31 0.81
N VAL A 293 0.27 -20.66 1.96
CA VAL A 293 -0.51 -19.46 2.34
C VAL A 293 -0.16 -18.25 1.44
N VAL A 294 1.06 -18.16 0.93
CA VAL A 294 1.51 -17.05 0.06
C VAL A 294 1.18 -17.30 -1.41
N VAL A 295 1.49 -18.50 -1.91
CA VAL A 295 1.38 -18.85 -3.34
C VAL A 295 0.00 -19.41 -3.70
N GLY A 296 -0.80 -19.79 -2.69
CA GLY A 296 -2.09 -20.43 -2.88
C GLY A 296 -1.95 -21.90 -3.31
N ALA A 297 -2.92 -22.38 -4.07
CA ALA A 297 -2.96 -23.76 -4.56
C ALA A 297 -1.92 -23.98 -5.69
N LEU A 298 -0.67 -24.24 -5.30
CA LEU A 298 0.36 -24.75 -6.21
C LEU A 298 -0.14 -26.01 -6.94
N PRO A 299 0.14 -26.15 -8.26
CA PRO A 299 -0.23 -27.36 -8.98
C PRO A 299 0.50 -28.55 -8.37
N SER A 300 -0.27 -29.58 -7.97
CA SER A 300 0.29 -30.82 -7.46
C SER A 300 0.98 -31.59 -8.58
N VAL A 301 2.27 -31.31 -8.78
CA VAL A 301 3.17 -32.17 -9.56
C VAL A 301 3.00 -33.57 -9.02
N ARG A 302 2.45 -34.47 -9.84
CA ARG A 302 2.24 -35.87 -9.44
C ARG A 302 3.62 -36.44 -9.11
N THR A 303 3.86 -36.75 -7.83
CA THR A 303 5.06 -37.48 -7.42
C THR A 303 5.18 -38.70 -8.31
N SER A 304 6.26 -38.76 -9.08
CA SER A 304 6.35 -39.66 -10.22
C SER A 304 6.23 -41.09 -9.73
N ARG A 305 5.12 -41.74 -10.13
CA ARG A 305 5.03 -43.20 -10.21
C ARG A 305 6.33 -43.64 -10.88
N SER A 306 7.16 -44.38 -10.15
CA SER A 306 8.59 -44.60 -10.45
C SER A 306 8.79 -44.69 -11.95
N LEU A 307 9.51 -43.70 -12.52
CA LEU A 307 9.88 -43.77 -13.93
C LEU A 307 10.54 -45.15 -14.15
N PRO A 308 10.15 -45.92 -15.17
CA PRO A 308 10.85 -47.15 -15.48
C PRO A 308 12.34 -46.81 -15.67
N ALA A 309 13.22 -47.76 -15.37
CA ALA A 309 14.64 -47.58 -15.64
C ALA A 309 14.80 -47.09 -17.08
N ALA A 310 15.57 -46.01 -17.27
CA ALA A 310 15.79 -45.43 -18.60
C ALA A 310 16.35 -46.52 -19.52
N ASP A 311 15.86 -46.58 -20.76
CA ASP A 311 16.27 -47.63 -21.69
C ASP A 311 17.65 -47.32 -22.27
N THR A 312 18.69 -47.75 -21.56
CA THR A 312 20.09 -47.53 -21.93
C THR A 312 20.53 -48.35 -23.15
N GLN A 313 19.61 -49.04 -23.86
CA GLN A 313 19.92 -49.68 -25.15
C GLN A 313 20.06 -48.67 -26.30
N ALA A 314 19.58 -47.44 -26.11
CA ALA A 314 19.74 -46.33 -27.05
C ALA A 314 20.79 -45.29 -26.60
N ASP A 315 21.38 -45.45 -25.42
CA ASP A 315 22.57 -44.68 -25.05
C ASP A 315 23.73 -45.10 -26.00
N PRO A 316 24.53 -44.17 -26.52
CA PRO A 316 25.68 -44.53 -27.33
C PRO A 316 26.68 -45.31 -26.47
N ASP A 317 27.00 -46.54 -26.89
CA ASP A 317 28.05 -47.35 -26.27
C ASP A 317 29.29 -46.49 -26.01
N ILE A 318 29.74 -46.45 -24.75
CA ILE A 318 31.00 -45.79 -24.40
C ILE A 318 32.13 -46.66 -24.95
N VAL A 319 32.45 -46.44 -26.23
CA VAL A 319 33.65 -46.96 -26.86
C VAL A 319 34.83 -46.50 -26.02
N ASP A 320 35.52 -47.47 -25.43
CA ASP A 320 36.62 -47.24 -24.50
C ASP A 320 37.82 -46.67 -25.29
N THR A 321 37.82 -45.34 -25.46
CA THR A 321 38.70 -44.60 -26.38
C THR A 321 40.09 -44.43 -25.78
N ALA A 322 40.78 -45.55 -25.59
CA ALA A 322 42.21 -45.64 -25.28
C ALA A 322 43.12 -44.98 -26.34
N PHE A 323 42.54 -44.49 -27.44
CA PHE A 323 43.18 -43.57 -28.39
C PHE A 323 42.16 -42.54 -28.90
N VAL A 324 42.16 -41.35 -28.30
CA VAL A 324 41.58 -40.14 -28.91
C VAL A 324 42.73 -39.41 -29.62
N PRO A 325 42.79 -39.38 -30.97
CA PRO A 325 43.66 -38.43 -31.66
C PRO A 325 43.12 -37.01 -31.45
N ASP A 326 43.99 -36.03 -31.21
CA ASP A 326 43.62 -34.66 -30.79
C ASP A 326 42.44 -34.09 -31.60
N ALA A 327 41.27 -34.04 -30.97
CA ALA A 327 40.10 -33.38 -31.50
C ALA A 327 40.32 -31.86 -31.40
N VAL A 328 40.49 -31.20 -32.54
CA VAL A 328 40.64 -29.75 -32.61
C VAL A 328 39.44 -29.09 -31.92
N ILE A 329 39.70 -28.33 -30.86
CA ILE A 329 38.69 -27.53 -30.17
C ILE A 329 38.18 -26.49 -31.17
N ALA A 330 36.94 -26.65 -31.63
CA ALA A 330 36.23 -25.60 -32.35
C ALA A 330 35.84 -24.48 -31.36
N ASP A 331 35.87 -23.23 -31.83
CA ASP A 331 35.52 -22.08 -30.99
C ASP A 331 34.07 -22.17 -30.47
N PRO A 332 33.81 -21.76 -29.21
CA PRO A 332 32.48 -21.81 -28.59
C PRO A 332 31.58 -20.66 -29.10
N ALA A 333 31.11 -20.79 -30.34
CA ALA A 333 30.20 -19.84 -30.97
C ALA A 333 28.73 -20.30 -30.85
N ASP A 334 27.96 -19.58 -30.02
CA ASP A 334 26.49 -19.49 -30.02
C ASP A 334 25.66 -20.81 -29.96
N GLU A 335 25.94 -21.69 -28.99
CA GLU A 335 24.92 -22.63 -28.49
C GLU A 335 24.13 -22.04 -27.31
N GLN A 336 22.98 -21.42 -27.63
CA GLN A 336 21.98 -21.10 -26.61
C GLN A 336 21.22 -22.37 -26.20
N PRO A 337 20.97 -22.62 -24.90
CA PRO A 337 20.27 -23.83 -24.47
C PRO A 337 18.82 -23.84 -24.98
N MET A 338 18.52 -24.73 -25.92
CA MET A 338 17.16 -24.92 -26.43
C MET A 338 16.20 -25.31 -25.30
N ALA A 339 15.10 -24.55 -25.17
CA ALA A 339 13.99 -24.94 -24.32
C ALA A 339 13.32 -26.21 -24.86
N ALA A 340 13.06 -27.18 -23.98
CA ALA A 340 12.45 -28.46 -24.34
C ALA A 340 10.96 -28.29 -24.73
N SER A 341 10.70 -27.99 -26.00
CA SER A 341 9.35 -28.00 -26.57
C SER A 341 8.84 -29.44 -26.65
N ALA A 342 7.74 -29.73 -25.95
CA ALA A 342 7.07 -31.02 -26.00
C ALA A 342 6.30 -31.18 -27.33
N ALA A 343 7.00 -31.64 -28.37
CA ALA A 343 6.45 -31.82 -29.71
C ALA A 343 7.04 -33.07 -30.38
N ASP A 344 6.58 -34.25 -29.95
CA ASP A 344 6.56 -35.46 -30.78
C ASP A 344 5.48 -36.42 -30.26
N PHE A 345 4.30 -36.38 -30.88
CA PHE A 345 3.23 -37.35 -30.66
C PHE A 345 2.37 -37.51 -31.94
N TYR A 346 3.05 -37.81 -33.05
CA TYR A 346 2.40 -38.33 -34.26
C TYR A 346 2.65 -39.84 -34.36
N SER A 347 1.59 -40.62 -34.15
CA SER A 347 1.53 -42.02 -34.53
C SER A 347 1.26 -42.12 -36.03
N ASP A 348 2.12 -42.85 -36.75
CA ASP A 348 2.03 -43.02 -38.20
C ASP A 348 1.20 -44.25 -38.62
N ASP A 349 0.93 -44.36 -39.92
CA ASP A 349 0.32 -45.51 -40.64
C ASP A 349 -1.23 -45.73 -40.45
N PRO A 350 -1.95 -46.35 -41.43
CA PRO A 350 -2.78 -45.49 -42.27
C PRO A 350 -4.18 -46.03 -42.65
N ALA A 351 -5.18 -45.15 -42.70
CA ALA A 351 -6.41 -45.38 -43.47
C ALA A 351 -7.06 -44.05 -43.95
N SER A 352 -7.21 -43.92 -45.27
CA SER A 352 -8.02 -42.87 -45.93
C SER A 352 -9.54 -43.17 -45.84
N PRO A 353 -10.46 -42.20 -46.09
CA PRO A 353 -10.28 -40.94 -46.81
C PRO A 353 -10.84 -39.66 -46.13
N THR A 354 -10.53 -38.50 -46.73
CA THR A 354 -11.13 -37.19 -46.44
C THR A 354 -12.50 -37.02 -47.13
N PRO A 355 -13.29 -35.97 -46.79
CA PRO A 355 -13.16 -34.72 -47.55
C PRO A 355 -13.18 -33.42 -46.69
N ALA A 356 -12.95 -32.28 -47.36
CA ALA A 356 -12.75 -30.94 -46.79
C ALA A 356 -14.01 -30.24 -46.24
N VAL A 357 -13.83 -29.05 -45.62
CA VAL A 357 -14.37 -27.76 -46.12
C VAL A 357 -13.90 -26.54 -45.28
N ASP A 358 -13.44 -25.50 -45.98
CA ASP A 358 -13.37 -24.04 -45.74
C ASP A 358 -12.97 -23.35 -44.41
N VAL A 359 -12.41 -22.16 -44.59
CA VAL A 359 -11.98 -21.18 -43.57
C VAL A 359 -12.97 -20.01 -43.53
N ILE A 360 -13.47 -19.63 -42.34
CA ILE A 360 -14.15 -18.34 -42.10
C ILE A 360 -13.66 -17.74 -40.76
N THR A 361 -13.39 -16.44 -40.76
CA THR A 361 -12.95 -15.62 -39.61
C THR A 361 -14.11 -15.11 -38.74
N PRO A 362 -13.88 -14.67 -37.49
CA PRO A 362 -14.95 -14.41 -36.52
C PRO A 362 -15.75 -13.12 -36.79
N SER A 363 -16.97 -13.07 -36.27
CA SER A 363 -17.78 -11.85 -36.17
C SER A 363 -18.74 -11.92 -34.97
N SER A 364 -19.06 -10.76 -34.40
CA SER A 364 -19.93 -10.59 -33.24
C SER A 364 -21.41 -10.56 -33.62
N THR A 365 -22.31 -10.70 -32.63
CA THR A 365 -23.49 -9.81 -32.36
C THR A 365 -24.62 -10.53 -31.60
N THR A 366 -25.16 -9.88 -30.56
CA THR A 366 -26.40 -10.20 -29.79
C THR A 366 -27.63 -9.52 -30.44
N PRO A 367 -28.92 -9.78 -30.05
CA PRO A 367 -29.49 -10.75 -29.09
C PRO A 367 -30.83 -11.45 -29.53
N ALA A 368 -31.43 -12.21 -28.59
CA ALA A 368 -32.88 -12.28 -28.26
C ALA A 368 -33.93 -13.12 -29.05
N ALA A 369 -34.86 -13.66 -28.23
CA ALA A 369 -36.32 -13.87 -28.43
C ALA A 369 -36.87 -15.06 -29.26
N SER A 370 -37.54 -16.01 -28.56
CA SER A 370 -38.92 -16.52 -28.81
C SER A 370 -39.23 -17.78 -27.96
N SER A 371 -40.47 -18.24 -27.76
CA SER A 371 -41.62 -17.60 -27.05
C SER A 371 -42.89 -18.47 -27.13
N SER A 372 -43.42 -18.94 -26.00
CA SER A 372 -44.84 -19.33 -25.79
C SER A 372 -45.07 -19.64 -24.28
N ASN A 373 -46.09 -19.13 -23.56
CA ASN A 373 -47.56 -19.12 -23.78
C ASN A 373 -48.19 -20.49 -23.47
N ASP A 374 -49.29 -20.65 -22.71
CA ASP A 374 -50.22 -19.70 -22.03
C ASP A 374 -50.71 -20.31 -20.66
N ASP A 375 -51.26 -19.63 -19.64
CA ASP A 375 -50.96 -18.32 -19.01
C ASP A 375 -51.24 -18.39 -17.46
N ASP A 376 -52.20 -17.81 -16.70
CA ASP A 376 -53.29 -16.81 -16.85
C ASP A 376 -53.81 -16.30 -15.45
N GLU A 377 -54.70 -15.29 -15.43
CA GLU A 377 -55.52 -14.65 -14.34
C GLU A 377 -55.16 -14.75 -12.82
N TYR A 378 -54.85 -13.59 -12.18
CA TYR A 378 -55.73 -12.90 -11.20
C TYR A 378 -55.25 -11.45 -10.92
N PHE A 379 -56.13 -10.56 -10.42
CA PHE A 379 -55.91 -9.09 -10.34
C PHE A 379 -56.02 -8.49 -8.92
N ASP A 380 -55.22 -7.44 -8.70
CA ASP A 380 -55.41 -6.27 -7.80
C ASP A 380 -55.34 -6.31 -6.24
N SER A 381 -54.84 -5.17 -5.74
CA SER A 381 -55.16 -4.41 -4.51
C SER A 381 -55.56 -5.09 -3.18
N ALA A 382 -54.68 -4.97 -2.19
CA ALA A 382 -55.04 -4.48 -0.83
C ALA A 382 -53.82 -3.96 -0.04
N LEU A 383 -53.98 -2.84 0.69
CA LEU A 383 -53.10 -2.49 1.81
C LEU A 383 -53.66 -3.08 3.12
N PRO A 384 -52.82 -3.51 4.09
CA PRO A 384 -53.28 -3.83 5.44
C PRO A 384 -53.62 -2.54 6.23
N PRO A 385 -54.81 -2.44 6.87
CA PRO A 385 -55.24 -1.25 7.63
C PRO A 385 -55.01 -1.36 9.16
N GLY A 386 -54.98 -0.20 9.84
CA GLY A 386 -54.86 -0.05 11.31
C GLY A 386 -53.47 0.42 11.75
N VAL A 387 -53.18 1.70 12.04
CA VAL A 387 -53.74 2.60 13.10
C VAL A 387 -53.43 2.01 14.48
N ASP A 388 -52.69 2.67 15.38
CA ASP A 388 -52.83 4.08 15.84
C ASP A 388 -51.68 5.06 15.59
N THR A 389 -52.06 6.33 15.38
CA THR A 389 -51.23 7.52 15.67
C THR A 389 -52.11 8.67 16.17
N ASN A 390 -52.08 9.00 17.46
CA ASN A 390 -52.20 10.37 18.02
C ASN A 390 -52.29 10.38 19.56
N ILE A 391 -51.34 11.07 20.21
CA ILE A 391 -51.37 11.80 21.50
C ILE A 391 -49.92 12.32 21.65
N ILE A 392 -49.61 13.54 21.19
CA ILE A 392 -49.74 14.84 21.87
C ILE A 392 -48.64 15.05 22.96
N SER A 393 -47.85 16.13 22.78
CA SER A 393 -47.02 16.90 23.75
C SER A 393 -46.40 16.18 24.97
N ASP A 394 -45.10 16.30 25.26
CA ASP A 394 -44.49 17.61 25.56
C ASP A 394 -42.94 17.64 25.58
N ARG A 395 -42.40 18.86 25.49
CA ARG A 395 -41.16 19.32 26.18
C ARG A 395 -41.62 20.05 27.46
N PRO A 396 -40.86 20.09 28.58
CA PRO A 396 -39.46 20.53 28.63
C PRO A 396 -38.65 19.75 29.73
N ASP A 397 -37.57 20.20 30.38
CA ASP A 397 -36.71 21.41 30.30
C ASP A 397 -35.26 21.09 30.78
N ARG A 398 -34.41 22.12 30.80
CA ARG A 398 -33.07 22.21 31.39
C ARG A 398 -33.04 21.99 32.92
N ARG A 399 -31.93 21.40 33.37
CA ARG A 399 -31.03 21.81 34.48
C ARG A 399 -29.65 21.19 34.17
N VAL A 400 -28.49 21.82 34.34
CA VAL A 400 -28.01 22.82 35.34
C VAL A 400 -27.98 22.25 36.75
N ASP A 401 -26.87 21.57 37.05
CA ASP A 401 -25.94 21.92 38.13
C ASP A 401 -24.50 21.86 37.57
#